data_AF-A0A0B6ZP55-F1
#
_entry.id   AF-A0A0B6ZP55-F1
#
_cell.length_a   1.000
_cell.length_b   1.000
_cell.length_c   1.000
_cell.angle_alpha   90.00
_cell.angle_beta   90.00
_cell.angle_gamma   90.00
#
_symmetry.space_group_name_H-M   'P 1'
#
loop_
_entity.id
_entity.type
_entity.pdbx_description
1 polymer ?
#
loop_
_entity_poly.entity_id
_entity_poly.type
_entity_poly.pdbx_seq_one_letter_code
_entity_poly.pdbx_strand_id
1 'polypeptide(L)'
;MAATEGLERVVHSLCQSPGIDVNISNDCVKKTPLHILAYKGHIRCVRDLIAAGADINLLDSESKNPLWYAVANAKRDVTALLLKSNGLVDTYQCPVEHPEHACPVRIAVDKSHIDILKLLILSGYDNKHVRECLILPKAHALFSDYQVNYWLQHAQEVTSLRQICRKLIRHHLGIHLFMDLSKLPLPEKLKSYLLLEELDALVKVSH
;
A
#
# COMPACT_ATOMS: atom_id res chain seq x y z
N MET A 1 7.65 17.14 14.22
CA MET A 1 8.30 16.56 15.41
C MET A 1 7.58 15.32 15.92
N ALA A 2 6.27 15.34 16.21
CA ALA A 2 5.58 14.12 16.68
C ALA A 2 5.68 12.93 15.70
N ALA A 3 5.50 13.19 14.40
CA ALA A 3 5.61 12.16 13.35
C ALA A 3 7.05 11.73 13.05
N THR A 4 8.05 12.58 13.33
CA THR A 4 9.48 12.25 13.09
C THR A 4 10.01 11.29 14.15
N GLU A 5 9.55 11.46 15.39
CA GLU A 5 9.93 10.66 16.56
C GLU A 5 9.00 9.46 16.79
N GLY A 6 7.90 9.33 16.04
CA GLY A 6 6.95 8.23 16.19
C GLY A 6 6.24 8.22 17.54
N LEU A 7 5.98 9.40 18.13
CA LEU A 7 5.36 9.54 19.44
C LEU A 7 3.87 9.15 19.36
N GLU A 8 3.58 7.85 19.47
CA GLU A 8 2.25 7.26 19.26
C GLU A 8 1.14 8.02 19.99
N ARG A 9 1.32 8.28 21.30
CA ARG A 9 0.32 8.98 22.11
C ARG A 9 0.04 10.39 21.61
N VAL A 10 1.08 11.11 21.20
CA VAL A 10 0.97 12.49 20.71
C VAL A 10 0.29 12.50 19.34
N VAL A 11 0.70 11.60 18.44
CA VAL A 11 0.06 11.47 17.12
C VAL A 11 -1.42 11.12 17.28
N HIS A 12 -1.75 10.17 18.16
CA HIS A 12 -3.12 9.77 18.44
C HIS A 12 -3.97 10.94 18.95
N SER A 13 -3.50 11.67 19.96
CA SER A 13 -4.20 12.84 20.50
C SER A 13 -4.35 13.97 19.49
N LEU A 14 -3.35 14.20 18.64
CA LEU A 14 -3.44 15.18 17.56
C LEU A 14 -4.46 14.76 16.51
N CYS A 15 -4.49 13.48 16.10
CA CYS A 15 -5.47 12.98 15.12
C CYS A 15 -6.93 13.10 15.61
N GLN A 16 -7.16 13.13 16.93
CA GLN A 16 -8.49 13.31 17.54
C GLN A 16 -8.87 14.78 17.73
N SER A 17 -7.93 15.71 17.56
CA SER A 17 -8.20 17.13 17.79
C SER A 17 -8.92 17.74 16.57
N PRO A 18 -10.05 18.41 16.77
CA PRO A 18 -10.80 19.02 15.67
C PRO A 18 -9.97 20.13 14.99
N GLY A 19 -9.95 20.12 13.65
CA GLY A 19 -9.27 21.14 12.84
C GLY A 19 -7.80 20.86 12.52
N ILE A 20 -7.25 19.69 12.88
CA ILE A 20 -5.91 19.29 12.45
C ILE A 20 -5.93 18.78 11.01
N ASP A 21 -5.11 19.42 10.16
CA ASP A 21 -4.84 18.92 8.82
C ASP A 21 -3.75 17.84 8.85
N VAL A 22 -4.17 16.59 8.69
CA VAL A 22 -3.30 15.41 8.65
C VAL A 22 -2.51 15.28 7.34
N ASN A 23 -2.88 16.05 6.32
CA ASN A 23 -2.25 16.08 5.00
C ASN A 23 -1.25 17.23 4.85
N ILE A 24 -0.97 17.96 5.93
CA ILE A 24 -0.01 19.06 5.92
C ILE A 24 1.34 18.58 5.37
N SER A 25 1.85 19.27 4.36
CA SER A 25 3.14 18.95 3.75
C SER A 25 4.16 20.00 4.16
N ASN A 26 5.44 19.64 4.24
CA ASN A 26 6.49 20.64 4.44
C ASN A 26 6.78 21.42 3.14
N ASP A 27 7.07 22.71 3.26
CA ASP A 27 7.22 23.58 2.09
C ASP A 27 8.41 23.20 1.18
N CYS A 28 9.45 22.58 1.75
CA CYS A 28 10.70 22.30 1.05
C CYS A 28 10.68 21.00 0.21
N VAL A 29 10.07 19.93 0.71
CA VAL A 29 10.06 18.61 0.03
C VAL A 29 8.66 18.02 -0.13
N LYS A 30 7.61 18.77 0.22
CA LYS A 30 6.21 18.35 0.14
C LYS A 30 5.91 17.02 0.83
N LYS A 31 6.66 16.67 1.86
CA LYS A 31 6.43 15.44 2.64
C LYS A 31 5.36 15.66 3.69
N THR A 32 4.37 14.78 3.68
CA THR A 32 3.33 14.72 4.71
C THR A 32 3.77 13.87 5.92
N PRO A 33 3.12 13.99 7.09
CA PRO A 33 3.33 13.10 8.24
C PRO A 33 3.31 11.62 7.86
N LEU A 34 2.45 11.23 6.92
CA LEU A 34 2.32 9.85 6.47
C LEU A 34 3.57 9.36 5.72
N HIS A 35 4.23 10.21 4.90
CA HIS A 35 5.52 9.87 4.26
C HIS A 35 6.59 9.55 5.31
N ILE A 36 6.68 10.38 6.35
CA ILE A 36 7.69 10.26 7.40
C ILE A 36 7.46 8.99 8.22
N LEU A 37 6.22 8.73 8.63
CA LEU A 37 5.88 7.55 9.41
C LEU A 37 6.02 6.27 8.60
N ALA A 38 5.72 6.32 7.29
CA ALA A 38 5.95 5.20 6.37
C ALA A 38 7.44 4.88 6.20
N TYR A 39 8.28 5.90 6.08
CA TYR A 39 9.74 5.75 6.07
C TYR A 39 10.26 5.09 7.36
N LYS A 40 9.78 5.54 8.53
CA LYS A 40 10.23 5.04 9.83
C LYS A 40 9.66 3.66 10.18
N GLY A 41 8.44 3.35 9.72
CA GLY A 41 7.75 2.09 10.01
C GLY A 41 6.81 2.15 11.24
N HIS A 42 6.35 3.33 11.65
CA HIS A 42 5.52 3.49 12.84
C HIS A 42 4.06 3.11 12.58
N ILE A 43 3.77 1.81 12.48
CA ILE A 43 2.47 1.27 12.05
C ILE A 43 1.27 1.80 12.84
N ARG A 44 1.39 2.00 14.15
CA ARG A 44 0.31 2.52 14.98
C ARG A 44 -0.05 3.96 14.59
N CYS A 45 0.95 4.82 14.45
CA CYS A 45 0.75 6.19 13.99
C CYS A 45 0.21 6.26 12.55
N VAL A 46 0.67 5.37 11.66
CA VAL A 46 0.17 5.28 10.29
C VAL A 46 -1.34 4.96 10.29
N ARG A 47 -1.76 3.98 11.10
CA ARG A 47 -3.17 3.62 11.25
C ARG A 47 -4.01 4.79 11.79
N ASP A 48 -3.50 5.52 12.78
CA ASP A 48 -4.21 6.68 13.35
C ASP A 48 -4.39 7.79 12.30
N LEU A 49 -3.37 8.09 11.51
CA LEU A 49 -3.47 9.09 10.44
C LEU A 49 -4.46 8.68 9.34
N ILE A 50 -4.42 7.41 8.92
CA ILE A 50 -5.37 6.90 7.92
C ILE A 50 -6.80 6.97 8.46
N ALA A 51 -7.02 6.61 9.73
CA ALA A 51 -8.33 6.73 10.37
C ALA A 51 -8.80 8.19 10.49
N ALA A 52 -7.87 9.13 10.61
CA ALA A 52 -8.13 10.57 10.61
C ALA A 52 -8.30 11.17 9.19
N GLY A 53 -8.24 10.36 8.12
CA GLY A 53 -8.49 10.80 6.75
C GLY A 53 -7.23 11.27 6.00
N ALA A 54 -6.04 10.80 6.39
CA ALA A 54 -4.83 11.08 5.63
C ALA A 54 -4.91 10.50 4.21
N ASP A 55 -4.59 11.31 3.21
CA ASP A 55 -4.49 10.89 1.82
C ASP A 55 -3.15 10.16 1.61
N ILE A 56 -3.28 8.87 1.31
CA ILE A 56 -2.18 7.93 1.16
C ILE A 56 -1.54 7.94 -0.23
N ASN A 57 -2.10 8.72 -1.18
CA ASN A 57 -1.61 8.84 -2.55
C ASN A 57 -0.91 10.18 -2.83
N LEU A 58 -0.83 11.08 -1.83
CA LEU A 58 -0.12 12.34 -1.98
C LEU A 58 1.33 12.11 -2.37
N LEU A 59 1.80 12.91 -3.31
CA LEU A 59 3.16 12.85 -3.85
C LEU A 59 4.03 13.92 -3.19
N ASP A 60 5.25 13.54 -2.84
CA ASP A 60 6.29 14.49 -2.46
C ASP A 60 6.92 15.19 -3.69
N SER A 61 7.91 16.05 -3.47
CA SER A 61 8.60 16.79 -4.55
C SER A 61 9.38 15.88 -5.52
N GLU A 62 9.63 14.63 -5.16
CA GLU A 62 10.29 13.62 -5.99
C GLU A 62 9.27 12.62 -6.58
N SER A 63 7.98 12.95 -6.50
CA SER A 63 6.88 12.10 -6.94
C SER A 63 6.80 10.74 -6.27
N LYS A 64 7.26 10.66 -5.02
CA LYS A 64 7.16 9.46 -4.19
C LYS A 64 5.96 9.61 -3.27
N ASN A 65 5.14 8.57 -3.22
CA ASN A 65 4.03 8.46 -2.27
C ASN A 65 4.50 7.80 -0.95
N PRO A 66 3.68 7.80 0.12
CA PRO A 66 4.02 7.13 1.37
C PRO A 66 4.33 5.64 1.21
N LEU A 67 3.64 4.94 0.30
CA LEU A 67 3.89 3.52 0.02
C LEU A 67 5.32 3.28 -0.50
N TRP A 68 5.83 4.15 -1.37
CA TRP A 68 7.20 4.08 -1.87
C TRP A 68 8.20 4.10 -0.73
N TYR A 69 8.01 4.97 0.27
CA TYR A 69 8.88 5.06 1.44
C TYR A 69 8.84 3.80 2.29
N ALA A 70 7.66 3.21 2.50
CA ALA A 70 7.52 1.95 3.23
C ALA A 70 8.25 0.81 2.49
N VAL A 71 8.06 0.71 1.18
CA VAL A 71 8.69 -0.33 0.35
C VAL A 71 10.21 -0.16 0.31
N ALA A 72 10.69 1.07 0.06
CA ALA A 72 12.12 1.37 -0.04
C ALA A 72 12.87 1.09 1.27
N ASN A 73 12.18 1.08 2.43
CA ASN A 73 12.77 0.85 3.75
C ASN A 73 12.35 -0.49 4.38
N ALA A 74 11.86 -1.43 3.57
CA ALA A 74 11.47 -2.77 3.99
C ALA A 74 10.42 -2.79 5.13
N LYS A 75 9.54 -1.77 5.20
CA LYS A 75 8.51 -1.65 6.25
C LYS A 75 7.28 -2.47 5.89
N ARG A 76 7.42 -3.79 5.92
CA ARG A 76 6.43 -4.78 5.50
C ARG A 76 5.04 -4.53 6.09
N ASP A 77 4.93 -4.34 7.40
CA ASP A 77 3.63 -4.19 8.06
C ASP A 77 2.94 -2.88 7.66
N VAL A 78 3.72 -1.82 7.47
CA VAL A 78 3.21 -0.54 6.96
C VAL A 78 2.80 -0.66 5.50
N THR A 79 3.57 -1.38 4.67
CA THR A 79 3.21 -1.68 3.29
C THR A 79 1.89 -2.44 3.23
N ALA A 80 1.72 -3.50 4.02
CA ALA A 80 0.47 -4.25 4.09
C ALA A 80 -0.70 -3.38 4.54
N LEU A 81 -0.49 -2.53 5.56
CA LEU A 81 -1.50 -1.58 6.03
C LEU A 81 -1.90 -0.59 4.93
N LEU A 82 -0.94 0.05 4.26
CA LEU A 82 -1.19 1.02 3.20
C LEU A 82 -1.90 0.38 1.99
N LEU A 83 -1.52 -0.84 1.60
CA LEU A 83 -2.19 -1.59 0.53
C LEU A 83 -3.64 -1.93 0.89
N LYS A 84 -3.92 -2.26 2.17
CA LYS A 84 -5.29 -2.49 2.64
C LYS A 84 -6.12 -1.23 2.72
N SER A 85 -5.52 -0.15 3.18
CA SER A 85 -6.17 1.13 3.38
C SER A 85 -6.37 1.91 2.08
N ASN A 86 -5.64 1.57 1.01
CA ASN A 86 -5.92 2.11 -0.30
C ASN A 86 -7.23 1.53 -0.83
N GLY A 87 -8.31 2.32 -0.81
CA GLY A 87 -9.50 2.02 -1.62
C GLY A 87 -9.17 1.96 -3.13
N LEU A 88 -8.02 2.52 -3.49
CA LEU A 88 -7.41 2.62 -4.82
C LEU A 88 -6.23 1.65 -5.02
N VAL A 89 -6.28 0.43 -4.44
CA VAL A 89 -5.20 -0.58 -4.53
C VAL A 89 -4.63 -0.72 -5.95
N ASP A 90 -5.46 -0.51 -6.97
CA ASP A 90 -5.11 -0.78 -8.37
C ASP A 90 -4.91 0.50 -9.23
N THR A 91 -4.84 1.70 -8.66
CA THR A 91 -4.85 2.95 -9.46
C THR A 91 -3.68 3.88 -9.25
N TYR A 92 -2.68 3.53 -8.43
CA TYR A 92 -1.43 4.30 -8.49
C TYR A 92 -0.76 4.01 -9.83
N GLN A 93 -0.98 4.90 -10.78
CA GLN A 93 -0.22 4.99 -11.99
C GLN A 93 0.99 5.85 -11.64
N CYS A 94 2.19 5.27 -11.75
CA CYS A 94 3.40 6.07 -11.68
C CYS A 94 3.24 7.27 -12.61
N PRO A 95 3.46 8.51 -12.14
CA PRO A 95 3.22 9.68 -12.96
C PRO A 95 4.00 9.56 -14.27
N VAL A 96 3.31 9.63 -15.41
CA VAL A 96 3.86 9.39 -16.76
C VAL A 96 5.06 10.30 -17.07
N GLU A 97 5.10 11.46 -16.42
CA GLU A 97 6.13 12.48 -16.61
C GLU A 97 7.34 12.34 -15.68
N HIS A 98 7.33 11.39 -14.74
CA HIS A 98 8.33 11.29 -13.66
C HIS A 98 9.07 9.94 -13.71
N PRO A 99 10.36 9.90 -13.29
CA PRO A 99 11.27 8.79 -13.56
C PRO A 99 10.78 7.47 -12.94
N GLU A 100 11.07 6.36 -13.62
CA GLU A 100 10.74 4.97 -13.23
C GLU A 100 11.11 4.61 -11.77
N HIS A 101 12.03 5.36 -11.16
CA HIS A 101 12.48 5.22 -9.77
C HIS A 101 11.41 5.59 -8.72
N ALA A 102 10.35 6.30 -9.10
CA ALA A 102 9.23 6.63 -8.22
C ALA A 102 8.23 5.47 -8.04
N CYS A 103 8.37 4.37 -8.80
CA CYS A 103 7.51 3.20 -8.72
C CYS A 103 7.84 2.34 -7.49
N PRO A 104 6.86 2.08 -6.58
CA PRO A 104 7.06 1.16 -5.45
C PRO A 104 7.41 -0.27 -5.88
N VAL A 105 6.89 -0.74 -7.01
CA VAL A 105 7.19 -2.09 -7.53
C VAL A 105 8.66 -2.18 -7.99
N ARG A 106 9.13 -1.18 -8.75
CA ARG A 106 10.52 -1.12 -9.26
C ARG A 106 11.53 -1.14 -8.11
N ILE A 107 11.32 -0.31 -7.09
CA ILE A 107 12.23 -0.22 -5.94
C ILE A 107 12.22 -1.51 -5.09
N ALA A 108 11.08 -2.21 -4.99
CA ALA A 108 11.02 -3.53 -4.34
C ALA A 108 11.92 -4.54 -5.05
N VAL A 109 11.93 -4.55 -6.38
CA VAL A 109 12.79 -5.44 -7.19
C VAL A 109 14.25 -5.03 -7.09
N ASP A 110 14.55 -3.74 -7.24
CA ASP A 110 15.92 -3.23 -7.21
C ASP A 110 16.61 -3.48 -5.86
N LYS A 111 15.84 -3.46 -4.76
CA LYS A 111 16.30 -3.79 -3.41
C LYS A 111 16.08 -5.26 -3.01
N SER A 112 15.53 -6.08 -3.88
CA SER A 112 15.28 -7.51 -3.62
C SER A 112 14.38 -7.78 -2.39
N HIS A 113 13.38 -6.94 -2.16
CA HIS A 113 12.41 -7.09 -1.06
C HIS A 113 11.30 -8.09 -1.44
N ILE A 114 11.64 -9.39 -1.48
CA ILE A 114 10.77 -10.47 -1.97
C ILE A 114 9.41 -10.51 -1.25
N ASP A 115 9.39 -10.39 0.07
CA ASP A 115 8.15 -10.43 0.85
C ASP A 115 7.20 -9.27 0.53
N ILE A 116 7.76 -8.09 0.27
CA ILE A 116 6.98 -6.91 -0.10
C ILE A 116 6.48 -7.04 -1.54
N LEU A 117 7.32 -7.56 -2.42
CA LEU A 117 6.95 -7.84 -3.81
C LEU A 117 5.78 -8.83 -3.89
N LYS A 118 5.78 -9.86 -3.04
CA LYS A 118 4.64 -10.77 -2.86
C LYS A 118 3.38 -10.03 -2.42
N LEU A 119 3.47 -9.12 -1.44
CA LEU A 119 2.33 -8.32 -1.00
C LEU A 119 1.78 -7.44 -2.14
N LEU A 120 2.65 -6.79 -2.91
CA LEU A 120 2.26 -5.95 -4.05
C LEU A 120 1.52 -6.78 -5.11
N ILE A 121 2.07 -7.93 -5.50
CA ILE A 121 1.46 -8.84 -6.49
C ILE A 121 0.07 -9.33 -6.02
N LEU A 122 -0.04 -9.82 -4.79
CA LEU A 122 -1.30 -10.35 -4.26
C LEU A 122 -2.36 -9.27 -4.08
N SER A 123 -1.94 -8.05 -3.75
CA SER A 123 -2.84 -6.90 -3.66
C SER A 123 -3.39 -6.46 -5.03
N GLY A 124 -2.69 -6.76 -6.12
CA GLY A 124 -3.01 -6.28 -7.47
C GLY A 124 -2.47 -4.88 -7.78
N TYR A 125 -1.57 -4.38 -6.93
CA TYR A 125 -1.00 -3.04 -7.05
C TYR A 125 -0.17 -2.90 -8.31
N ASP A 126 -0.53 -1.93 -9.14
CA ASP A 126 0.20 -1.52 -10.35
C ASP A 126 0.60 -2.70 -11.25
N ASN A 127 -0.39 -3.53 -11.63
CA ASN A 127 -0.18 -4.73 -12.45
C ASN A 127 0.59 -4.46 -13.75
N LYS A 128 0.51 -3.25 -14.31
CA LYS A 128 1.28 -2.87 -15.50
C LYS A 128 2.77 -2.90 -15.19
N HIS A 129 3.23 -2.14 -14.20
CA HIS A 129 4.64 -2.10 -13.85
C HIS A 129 5.11 -3.39 -13.18
N VAL A 130 4.23 -4.13 -12.50
CA VAL A 130 4.52 -5.51 -12.09
C VAL A 130 4.91 -6.33 -13.31
N ARG A 131 4.08 -6.40 -14.35
CA ARG A 131 4.36 -7.17 -15.58
C ARG A 131 5.65 -6.72 -16.27
N GLU A 132 5.90 -5.42 -16.37
CA GLU A 132 7.15 -4.89 -16.93
C GLU A 132 8.37 -5.27 -16.07
N CYS A 133 8.25 -5.21 -14.74
CA CYS A 133 9.31 -5.62 -13.82
C CYS A 133 9.60 -7.13 -13.89
N LEU A 134 8.59 -7.97 -14.14
CA LEU A 134 8.77 -9.42 -14.30
C LEU A 134 9.68 -9.77 -15.48
N ILE A 135 9.75 -8.92 -16.51
CA ILE A 135 10.60 -9.14 -17.68
C ILE A 135 12.09 -8.88 -17.36
N LEU A 136 12.40 -8.17 -16.28
CA LEU A 136 13.78 -7.80 -15.93
C LEU A 136 14.62 -9.03 -15.52
N PRO A 137 15.90 -9.14 -15.94
CA PRO A 137 16.77 -10.28 -15.57
C PRO A 137 16.96 -10.44 -14.07
N LYS A 138 17.03 -9.33 -13.33
CA LYS A 138 17.09 -9.34 -11.86
C LYS A 138 15.85 -9.95 -11.22
N ALA A 139 14.66 -9.71 -11.78
CA ALA A 139 13.43 -10.29 -11.29
C ALA A 139 13.43 -11.81 -11.49
N HIS A 140 13.86 -12.29 -12.65
CA HIS A 140 13.97 -13.74 -12.92
C HIS A 140 14.87 -14.46 -11.89
N ALA A 141 15.99 -13.85 -11.50
CA ALA A 141 16.88 -14.41 -10.47
C ALA A 141 16.25 -14.39 -9.06
N LEU A 142 15.40 -13.40 -8.75
CA LEU A 142 14.63 -13.37 -7.49
C LEU A 142 13.48 -14.39 -7.48
N PHE A 143 13.05 -14.83 -8.65
CA PHE A 143 11.84 -15.62 -8.86
C PHE A 143 12.11 -17.07 -9.32
N SER A 144 13.35 -17.55 -9.19
CA SER A 144 13.72 -18.93 -9.53
C SER A 144 13.07 -20.00 -8.66
N ASP A 145 12.41 -19.62 -7.56
CA ASP A 145 11.70 -20.53 -6.67
C ASP A 145 10.27 -20.84 -7.16
N TYR A 146 9.88 -22.12 -7.04
CA TYR A 146 8.55 -22.63 -7.44
C TYR A 146 7.36 -21.87 -6.85
N GLN A 147 7.54 -21.20 -5.70
CA GLN A 147 6.50 -20.38 -5.07
C GLN A 147 6.07 -19.17 -5.90
N VAL A 148 6.94 -18.67 -6.77
CA VAL A 148 6.69 -17.44 -7.50
C VAL A 148 5.86 -17.68 -8.75
N ASN A 149 5.94 -18.86 -9.37
CA ASN A 149 5.09 -19.21 -10.51
C ASN A 149 3.60 -19.03 -10.19
N TYR A 150 3.17 -19.35 -8.96
CA TYR A 150 1.79 -19.13 -8.51
C TYR A 150 1.43 -17.63 -8.43
N TRP A 151 2.35 -16.78 -7.94
CA TRP A 151 2.15 -15.32 -7.87
C TRP A 151 2.17 -14.68 -9.26
N LEU A 152 3.06 -15.13 -10.13
CA LEU A 152 3.18 -14.68 -11.52
C LEU A 152 1.93 -15.05 -12.32
N GLN A 153 1.38 -16.25 -12.11
CA GLN A 153 0.13 -16.67 -12.71
C GLN A 153 -1.01 -15.73 -12.28
N HIS A 154 -1.09 -15.37 -10.99
CA HIS A 154 -2.06 -14.37 -10.51
C HIS A 154 -1.87 -12.97 -11.10
N ALA A 155 -0.63 -12.54 -11.40
CA ALA A 155 -0.33 -11.24 -12.01
C ALA A 155 -0.56 -11.20 -13.53
N GLN A 156 -0.44 -12.35 -14.20
CA GLN A 156 -0.55 -12.50 -15.66
C GLN A 156 -1.96 -12.88 -16.12
N GLU A 157 -2.80 -13.44 -15.25
CA GLU A 157 -4.19 -13.76 -15.57
C GLU A 157 -5.00 -12.50 -15.96
N VAL A 158 -5.95 -12.68 -16.89
CA VAL A 158 -6.92 -11.65 -17.25
C VAL A 158 -7.68 -11.27 -15.99
N THR A 159 -7.92 -9.97 -15.75
CA THR A 159 -8.68 -9.51 -14.58
C THR A 159 -10.01 -10.23 -14.52
N SER A 160 -10.13 -11.19 -13.61
CA SER A 160 -11.36 -11.96 -13.44
C SER A 160 -12.50 -11.03 -13.06
N LEU A 161 -13.74 -11.40 -13.38
CA LEU A 161 -14.91 -10.65 -12.94
C LEU A 161 -14.89 -10.41 -11.42
N ARG A 162 -14.37 -11.39 -10.65
CA ARG A 162 -14.17 -11.30 -9.21
C ARG A 162 -13.19 -10.18 -8.81
N GLN A 163 -12.05 -10.06 -9.48
CA GLN A 163 -11.08 -8.98 -9.22
C GLN A 163 -11.64 -7.62 -9.65
N ILE A 164 -12.35 -7.55 -10.79
CA ILE A 164 -13.02 -6.32 -11.24
C ILE A 164 -14.06 -5.86 -10.22
N CYS A 165 -14.90 -6.78 -9.74
CA CYS A 165 -15.88 -6.48 -8.69
C CYS A 165 -15.20 -6.00 -7.39
N ARG A 166 -14.11 -6.66 -6.96
CA ARG A 166 -13.33 -6.20 -5.80
C ARG A 166 -12.82 -4.79 -6.00
N LYS A 167 -12.24 -4.49 -7.16
CA LYS A 167 -11.74 -3.16 -7.52
C LYS A 167 -12.84 -2.11 -7.49
N LEU A 168 -13.97 -2.37 -8.14
CA LEU A 168 -15.10 -1.44 -8.21
C LEU A 168 -15.70 -1.17 -6.82
N ILE A 169 -15.95 -2.21 -6.03
CA ILE A 169 -16.52 -2.06 -4.69
C ILE A 169 -15.58 -1.26 -3.78
N ARG A 170 -14.28 -1.58 -3.80
CA ARG A 170 -13.28 -0.85 -3.01
C ARG A 170 -13.11 0.60 -3.48
N HIS A 171 -13.18 0.84 -4.79
CA HIS A 171 -13.15 2.18 -5.36
C HIS A 171 -14.33 3.03 -4.89
N HIS A 172 -15.55 2.49 -4.93
CA HIS A 172 -16.75 3.23 -4.52
C HIS A 172 -16.84 3.44 -3.00
N LEU A 173 -16.35 2.51 -2.19
CA LEU A 173 -16.40 2.62 -0.73
C LEU A 173 -15.19 3.36 -0.14
N GLY A 174 -14.06 3.43 -0.84
CA GLY A 174 -12.88 4.20 -0.44
C GLY A 174 -12.42 3.89 0.99
N ILE A 175 -12.14 4.93 1.77
CA ILE A 175 -11.72 4.84 3.18
C ILE A 175 -12.90 4.36 4.07
N HIS A 176 -14.15 4.60 3.65
CA HIS A 176 -15.36 4.15 4.35
C HIS A 176 -15.66 2.66 4.17
N LEU A 177 -14.90 1.95 3.34
CA LEU A 177 -15.00 0.50 3.15
C LEU A 177 -15.11 -0.24 4.48
N PHE A 178 -14.26 0.07 5.46
CA PHE A 178 -14.26 -0.63 6.73
C PHE A 178 -15.49 -0.34 7.60
N MET A 179 -16.13 0.82 7.42
CA MET A 179 -17.31 1.24 8.18
C MET A 179 -18.62 0.74 7.56
N ASP A 180 -18.70 0.70 6.23
CA ASP A 180 -19.93 0.39 5.51
C ASP A 180 -20.02 -1.07 5.02
N LEU A 181 -18.90 -1.80 4.97
CA LEU A 181 -18.90 -3.21 4.56
C LEU A 181 -19.72 -4.11 5.52
N SER A 182 -19.76 -3.77 6.81
CA SER A 182 -20.58 -4.46 7.81
C SER A 182 -22.09 -4.28 7.55
N LYS A 183 -22.48 -3.16 6.92
CA LYS A 183 -23.86 -2.83 6.58
C LYS A 183 -24.33 -3.48 5.28
N LEU A 184 -23.40 -3.95 4.45
CA LEU A 184 -23.75 -4.60 3.19
C LEU A 184 -24.18 -6.06 3.43
N PRO A 185 -25.27 -6.53 2.80
CA PRO A 185 -25.77 -7.90 2.93
C PRO A 185 -24.92 -8.88 2.08
N LEU A 186 -23.61 -8.90 2.31
CA LEU A 186 -22.66 -9.75 1.60
C LEU A 186 -22.29 -10.98 2.45
N PRO A 187 -22.01 -12.14 1.81
CA PRO A 187 -21.45 -13.30 2.52
C PRO A 187 -20.11 -12.98 3.18
N GLU A 188 -19.84 -13.57 4.34
CA GLU A 188 -18.60 -13.34 5.10
C GLU A 188 -17.32 -13.63 4.28
N LYS A 189 -17.34 -14.68 3.45
CA LYS A 189 -16.23 -15.00 2.53
C LYS A 189 -15.95 -13.89 1.49
N LEU A 190 -16.97 -13.12 1.13
CA LEU A 190 -16.83 -12.03 0.17
C LEU A 190 -16.39 -10.74 0.88
N LYS A 191 -16.83 -10.53 2.13
CA LYS A 191 -16.29 -9.47 3.01
C LYS A 191 -14.80 -9.66 3.26
N SER A 192 -14.36 -10.87 3.64
CA SER A 192 -12.93 -11.16 3.86
C SER A 192 -12.08 -10.95 2.61
N TYR A 193 -12.62 -11.32 1.44
CA TYR A 193 -11.98 -11.08 0.15
C TYR A 193 -11.89 -9.58 -0.20
N LEU A 194 -12.94 -8.80 0.10
CA LEU A 194 -12.94 -7.35 -0.09
C LEU A 194 -11.97 -6.66 0.88
N LEU A 195 -11.78 -7.19 2.09
CA LEU A 195 -10.86 -6.68 3.11
C LEU A 195 -9.39 -7.08 2.88
N LEU A 196 -9.11 -7.94 1.90
CA LEU A 196 -7.77 -8.50 1.67
C LEU A 196 -7.21 -9.19 2.94
N GLU A 197 -8.05 -9.95 3.65
CA GLU A 197 -7.63 -10.70 4.86
C GLU A 197 -6.52 -11.72 4.55
N GLU A 198 -6.40 -12.16 3.31
CA GLU A 198 -5.29 -12.97 2.80
C GLU A 198 -3.91 -12.33 3.05
N LEU A 199 -3.82 -11.00 3.10
CA LEU A 199 -2.60 -10.29 3.46
C LEU A 199 -2.31 -10.34 4.98
N ASP A 200 -3.32 -10.47 5.87
CA ASP A 200 -3.10 -10.63 7.32
C ASP A 200 -2.39 -11.94 7.64
N ALA A 201 -2.79 -13.02 6.96
CA ALA A 201 -2.15 -14.31 7.11
C ALA A 201 -0.67 -14.24 6.75
N LEU A 202 -0.31 -13.48 5.71
CA LEU A 202 1.08 -13.29 5.32
C LEU A 202 1.86 -12.50 6.37
N VAL A 203 1.29 -11.44 6.93
CA VAL A 203 1.94 -10.63 7.98
C VAL A 203 2.19 -11.45 9.25
N LYS A 204 1.27 -12.34 9.64
CA LYS A 204 1.38 -13.12 10.89
C LYS A 204 2.38 -14.29 10.86
N VAL A 205 2.76 -14.80 9.69
CA VAL A 205 3.55 -16.05 9.55
C VAL A 205 5.07 -15.84 9.69
N SER A 206 5.56 -14.60 9.82
CA SER A 206 7.00 -14.30 9.82
C SER A 206 7.61 -13.96 11.20
N HIS A 207 7.04 -14.50 12.29
CA HIS A 207 7.61 -14.38 13.64
C HIS A 207 8.13 -15.72 14.14
#